data_AF-A0AA42N1R9-F1
#
_entry.id   AF-A0AA42N1R9-F1
#
_cell.length_a   1.000
_cell.length_b   1.000
_cell.length_c   1.000
_cell.angle_alpha   90.00
_cell.angle_beta   90.00
_cell.angle_gamma   90.00
#
_symmetry.space_group_name_H-M   'P 1'
#
loop_
_entity.id
_entity.type
_entity.pdbx_description
1 polymer ?
#
loop_
_entity_poly.entity_id
_entity_poly.type
_entity_poly.pdbx_seq_one_letter_code
_entity_poly.pdbx_strand_id
1 'polypeptide(L)' 'MKKTTKLRLIGGGILLFNLWLIGAYKLEGVPVLLLTFGFAVGYEYLVVRPASKSTE' A
#
# COMPACT_ATOMS: atom_id res chain seq x y z
N MET A 1 -8.76 -15.78 -9.27
CA MET A 1 -7.60 -15.12 -8.61
C MET A 1 -7.65 -15.42 -7.12
N LYS A 2 -6.54 -15.84 -6.51
CA LYS A 2 -6.44 -16.04 -5.05
C LYS A 2 -6.74 -14.70 -4.33
N LYS A 3 -7.42 -14.72 -3.18
CA LYS A 3 -7.80 -13.51 -2.41
C LYS A 3 -6.60 -12.58 -2.16
N THR A 4 -5.43 -13.15 -1.90
CA THR A 4 -4.14 -12.45 -1.74
C THR A 4 -3.72 -11.66 -2.98
N THR A 5 -4.00 -12.14 -4.20
CA THR A 5 -3.67 -11.42 -5.44
C THR A 5 -4.55 -10.18 -5.63
N LYS A 6 -5.85 -10.25 -5.30
CA LYS A 6 -6.74 -9.08 -5.34
C LYS A 6 -6.31 -8.01 -4.33
N LEU A 7 -5.95 -8.40 -3.12
CA LEU A 7 -5.43 -7.48 -2.09
C LEU A 7 -4.13 -6.81 -2.53
N ARG A 8 -3.18 -7.56 -3.09
CA ARG A 8 -1.94 -6.96 -3.62
C ARG A 8 -2.20 -5.96 -4.74
N LEU A 9 -3.19 -6.23 -5.60
CA LEU A 9 -3.59 -5.29 -6.66
C LEU A 9 -4.16 -3.99 -6.09
N ILE A 10 -4.99 -4.08 -5.05
CA ILE A 10 -5.55 -2.92 -4.35
C ILE A 10 -4.44 -2.13 -3.65
N GLY A 11 -3.54 -2.81 -2.93
CA GLY A 11 -2.38 -2.19 -2.29
C GLY A 11 -1.48 -1.46 -3.28
N GLY A 12 -1.17 -2.08 -4.42
CA GLY A 12 -0.40 -1.45 -5.49
C GLY A 12 -1.11 -0.25 -6.11
N GLY A 13 -2.43 -0.32 -6.29
CA GLY A 13 -3.24 0.81 -6.77
C GLY A 13 -3.22 2.00 -5.81
N ILE A 14 -3.32 1.74 -4.50
CA ILE A 14 -3.22 2.80 -3.48
C ILE A 14 -1.80 3.37 -3.44
N LEU A 15 -0.75 2.57 -3.64
CA LEU A 15 0.63 3.05 -3.73
C LEU A 15 0.84 3.99 -4.93
N LEU A 16 0.29 3.63 -6.09
CA LEU A 16 0.30 4.49 -7.27
C LEU A 16 -0.46 5.79 -7.04
N PHE A 17 -1.60 5.73 -6.34
CA PHE A 17 -2.34 6.93 -5.94
C PHE A 17 -1.51 7.82 -4.99
N ASN A 18 -0.80 7.23 -4.02
CA ASN A 18 0.09 7.98 -3.13
C ASN A 18 1.21 8.67 -3.92
N LEU A 19 1.82 7.96 -4.88
CA LEU A 19 2.88 8.51 -5.72
C LEU A 19 2.38 9.66 -6.62
N TRP A 20 1.16 9.51 -7.15
CA TRP A 20 0.50 10.57 -7.90
C TRP A 20 0.21 11.79 -7.03
N LEU A 21 -0.27 11.58 -5.79
CA LEU A 21 -0.52 12.65 -4.82
C LEU A 21 0.76 13.43 -4.50
N ILE A 22 1.87 12.71 -4.31
CA ILE A 22 3.19 13.31 -4.07
C ILE A 22 3.59 14.22 -5.23
N GLY A 23 3.45 13.73 -6.47
CA GLY A 23 3.75 14.52 -7.68
C GLY A 23 2.82 15.71 -7.89
N ALA A 24 1.52 15.54 -7.65
CA ALA A 24 0.51 16.58 -7.85
C ALA A 24 0.62 17.72 -6.83
N TYR A 25 0.89 17.39 -5.57
CA TYR A 25 0.97 18.37 -4.48
C TYR A 25 2.41 18.80 -4.15
N LYS A 26 3.41 18.31 -4.91
CA LYS A 26 4.84 18.52 -4.63
C LYS A 26 5.18 18.28 -3.17
N LEU A 27 4.67 17.17 -2.63
CA LEU A 27 4.97 16.76 -1.26
C LEU A 27 6.45 16.37 -1.22
N GLU A 28 7.19 16.95 -0.29
CA GLU A 28 8.62 16.70 -0.14
C GLU A 28 8.96 16.38 1.31
N GLY A 29 10.05 15.63 1.51
CA GLY A 29 10.56 15.26 2.83
C GLY A 29 9.82 14.08 3.48
N VAL A 30 9.68 14.13 4.79
CA VAL A 30 9.15 13.05 5.64
C VAL A 30 7.76 12.51 5.23
N PRO A 31 6.80 13.33 4.77
CA PRO A 31 5.49 12.84 4.34
C PRO A 31 5.56 11.86 3.18
N VAL A 32 6.50 12.04 2.24
CA VAL A 32 6.69 11.14 1.09
C VAL A 32 7.07 9.74 1.54
N LEU A 33 7.97 9.64 2.53
CA LEU A 33 8.41 8.38 3.10
C LEU A 33 7.26 7.65 3.82
N LEU A 34 6.40 8.38 4.52
CA LEU A 34 5.22 7.82 5.16
C LEU A 34 4.18 7.34 4.13
N LEU A 35 3.89 8.15 3.10
CA LEU A 35 2.92 7.81 2.05
C LEU A 35 3.38 6.63 1.17
N THR A 36 4.68 6.42 1.01
CA THR A 36 5.22 5.34 0.16
C THR A 36 5.63 4.13 0.99
N PHE A 37 6.66 4.28 1.81
CA PHE A 37 7.25 3.20 2.60
C PHE A 37 6.38 2.81 3.78
N GLY A 38 5.87 3.81 4.53
CA GLY A 38 4.95 3.58 5.64
C GLY A 38 3.68 2.87 5.19
N PHE A 39 3.10 3.32 4.08
CA PHE A 39 1.93 2.68 3.48
C PHE A 39 2.24 1.25 2.99
N ALA A 40 3.35 1.03 2.28
CA ALA A 40 3.73 -0.31 1.81
C ALA A 40 3.86 -1.32 2.96
N VAL A 41 4.60 -0.94 4.01
CA VAL A 41 4.83 -1.80 5.18
C VAL A 41 3.52 -1.99 5.96
N GLY A 42 2.77 -0.93 6.21
CA GLY A 42 1.49 -0.99 6.91
C GLY A 42 0.46 -1.84 6.17
N TYR A 43 0.35 -1.69 4.86
CA TYR A 43 -0.58 -2.46 4.04
C TYR A 43 -0.20 -3.95 3.99
N GLU A 44 1.09 -4.27 3.81
CA GLU A 44 1.51 -5.67 3.80
C GLU A 44 1.32 -6.33 5.17
N TYR A 45 1.59 -5.60 6.27
CA TYR A 45 1.49 -6.16 7.62
C TYR A 45 0.06 -6.24 8.15
N LEU A 46 -0.78 -5.23 7.90
CA LEU A 46 -2.15 -5.14 8.43
C LEU A 46 -3.21 -5.73 7.52
N VAL A 47 -2.96 -5.81 6.21
CA VAL A 47 -3.98 -6.24 5.24
C VAL A 47 -3.58 -7.55 4.57
N VAL A 48 -2.38 -7.63 3.98
CA VAL A 48 -1.95 -8.82 3.23
C VAL A 48 -1.67 -10.02 4.15
N ARG A 49 -0.89 -9.83 5.22
CA ARG A 49 -0.56 -10.89 6.18
C ARG A 49 -1.79 -11.54 6.85
N PRO A 50 -2.72 -10.80 7.47
CA PRO A 50 -3.88 -11.41 8.10
C PRO A 50 -4.86 -12.03 7.10
N ALA A 51 -5.05 -11.43 5.92
CA ALA A 51 -5.88 -12.03 4.88
C ALA A 51 -5.30 -13.36 4.36
N SER A 52 -3.97 -13.52 4.37
CA SER A 52 -3.31 -14.79 4.06
C SER A 52 -3.50 -15.83 5.16
N LYS A 53 -3.52 -15.43 6.43
CA LYS A 53 -3.70 -16.34 7.57
C LYS A 53 -5.16 -16.78 7.79
N SER A 54 -6.12 -15.95 7.42
CA SER A 54 -7.55 -16.24 7.60
C SER A 54 -8.12 -17.23 6.56
N THR A 55 -7.28 -17.76 5.67
CA THR A 55 -7.68 -18.76 4.65
C THR A 55 -7.09 -20.15 4.96
N GLU A 56 -6.38 -20.32 6.08
CA GLU A 56 -5.91 -21.63 6.56
C GLU A 56 -6.91 -22.25 7.55
#